data_AF-A0A349SBJ9-F1
#
_entry.id   AF-A0A349SBJ9-F1
#
_cell.length_a   1.000
_cell.length_b   1.000
_cell.length_c   1.000
_cell.angle_alpha   90.00
_cell.angle_beta   90.00
_cell.angle_gamma   90.00
#
_symmetry.space_group_name_H-M   'P 1'
#
loop_
_entity.id
_entity.type
_entity.pdbx_description
1 polymer ?
#
loop_
_entity_poly.entity_id
_entity_poly.type
_entity_poly.pdbx_seq_one_letter_code
_entity_poly.pdbx_strand_id
1 'polypeptide(L)' 'WAAELFEESLLRMPRRPLSLLGAARSQAELGNTALAAKHYAELALVLAGSDHVALAEAQAFIANAN' A
#
# COMPACT_ATOMS: atom_id res chain seq x y z
N TRP A 1 -3.90 15.78 -1.46
CA TRP A 1 -3.28 15.06 -0.33
C TRP A 1 -2.29 14.02 -0.87
N ALA A 2 -1.36 13.49 -0.06
CA ALA A 2 -0.34 12.54 -0.54
C ALA A 2 -0.96 11.27 -1.19
N ALA A 3 -2.08 10.78 -0.63
CA ALA A 3 -2.80 9.63 -1.16
C ALA A 3 -3.26 9.81 -2.62
N GLU A 4 -3.83 10.97 -2.96
CA GLU A 4 -4.34 11.25 -4.32
C GLU A 4 -3.21 11.29 -5.36
N LEU A 5 -2.02 11.81 -4.98
CA LEU A 5 -0.85 11.83 -5.85
C LEU A 5 -0.32 10.43 -6.16
N PHE A 6 -0.41 9.52 -5.18
CA PHE A 6 -0.04 8.13 -5.39
C PHE A 6 -1.05 7.39 -6.25
N GLU A 7 -2.35 7.61 -6.05
CA GLU A 7 -3.42 7.07 -6.91
C GLU A 7 -3.26 7.52 -8.36
N GLU A 8 -2.99 8.80 -8.59
CA GLU A 8 -2.73 9.32 -9.94
C GLU A 8 -1.46 8.71 -10.57
N SER A 9 -0.44 8.44 -9.76
CA SER A 9 0.73 7.68 -10.21
C SER A 9 0.39 6.23 -10.53
N LEU A 10 -0.52 5.59 -9.79
CA LEU A 10 -0.95 4.20 -10.02
C LEU A 10 -1.78 4.08 -11.29
N LEU A 11 -2.57 5.10 -11.65
CA LEU A 11 -3.26 5.14 -12.95
C LEU A 11 -2.28 5.06 -14.13
N ARG A 12 -1.08 5.63 -13.99
CA ARG A 12 -0.03 5.59 -15.03
C ARG A 12 0.87 4.34 -14.94
N MET A 13 1.12 3.86 -13.73
CA MET A 13 1.98 2.69 -13.45
C MET A 13 1.42 1.90 -12.25
N PRO A 14 0.46 0.97 -12.48
CA PRO A 14 -0.36 0.37 -11.42
C PRO A 14 0.36 -0.62 -10.51
N ARG A 15 1.67 -0.84 -10.69
CA ARG A 15 2.45 -1.83 -9.91
C ARG A 15 3.76 -1.28 -9.36
N ARG A 16 3.87 0.04 -9.22
CA ARG A 16 5.10 0.64 -8.67
C ARG A 16 5.10 0.45 -7.13
N PRO A 17 6.03 -0.33 -6.55
CA PRO A 17 5.97 -0.71 -5.13
C PRO A 17 5.98 0.49 -4.19
N LEU A 18 6.82 1.49 -4.48
CA LEU A 18 6.92 2.70 -3.66
C LEU A 18 5.65 3.56 -3.70
N SER A 19 4.95 3.60 -4.84
CA SER A 19 3.68 4.33 -4.95
C SER A 19 2.58 3.63 -4.15
N LEU A 20 2.53 2.29 -4.21
CA LEU A 20 1.59 1.49 -3.41
C LEU A 20 1.83 1.65 -1.91
N LEU A 21 3.09 1.59 -1.47
CA LEU A 21 3.45 1.83 -0.06
C LEU A 21 3.06 3.25 0.39
N GLY A 22 3.34 4.26 -0.43
CA GLY A 22 2.98 5.64 -0.17
C GLY A 22 1.46 5.84 -0.07
N ALA A 23 0.69 5.26 -1.00
CA ALA A 23 -0.77 5.29 -0.97
C ALA A 23 -1.30 4.64 0.30
N ALA A 24 -0.81 3.44 0.64
CA ALA A 24 -1.25 2.69 1.80
C ALA A 24 -1.04 3.44 3.12
N ARG A 25 0.17 3.97 3.34
CA ARG A 25 0.48 4.78 4.54
C ARG A 25 -0.37 6.05 4.61
N SER A 26 -0.49 6.76 3.50
CA SER A 26 -1.28 8.00 3.44
C SER A 26 -2.76 7.75 3.77
N GLN A 27 -3.33 6.65 3.26
CA GLN A 27 -4.70 6.26 3.55
C GLN A 27 -4.88 5.79 5.00
N ALA A 28 -3.87 5.14 5.58
CA ALA A 28 -3.89 4.75 7.00
C ALA A 28 -3.90 5.99 7.92
N GLU A 29 -3.05 6.98 7.65
CA GLU A 29 -3.02 8.27 8.37
C GLU A 29 -4.34 9.05 8.23
N LEU A 30 -5.02 8.90 7.09
CA LEU A 30 -6.34 9.44 6.81
C LEU A 30 -7.48 8.73 7.58
N GLY A 31 -7.20 7.61 8.26
CA GLY A 31 -8.21 6.76 8.89
C GLY A 31 -8.98 5.87 7.90
N ASN A 32 -8.58 5.84 6.63
CA ASN A 32 -9.20 5.03 5.59
C ASN A 32 -8.62 3.61 5.58
N THR A 33 -8.77 2.89 6.69
CA THR A 33 -8.16 1.57 6.93
C THR A 33 -8.49 0.55 5.84
N ALA A 34 -9.72 0.58 5.31
CA ALA A 34 -10.15 -0.31 4.22
C ALA A 34 -9.39 -0.04 2.90
N LEU A 35 -9.13 1.23 2.57
CA LEU A 35 -8.39 1.58 1.36
C LEU A 35 -6.89 1.30 1.55
N ALA A 36 -6.36 1.61 2.73
CA ALA A 36 -4.99 1.28 3.11
C ALA A 36 -4.73 -0.23 3.01
N ALA A 37 -5.64 -1.07 3.52
CA ALA A 37 -5.53 -2.52 3.44
C ALA A 37 -5.52 -3.02 1.98
N LYS A 38 -6.32 -2.42 1.09
CA LYS A 38 -6.30 -2.76 -0.35
C LYS A 38 -4.94 -2.47 -0.98
N HIS A 39 -4.38 -1.28 -0.76
CA HIS A 39 -3.06 -0.93 -1.31
C HIS A 39 -1.94 -1.79 -0.72
N TYR A 40 -1.99 -2.10 0.58
CA TYR A 40 -1.05 -3.03 1.20
C TYR A 40 -1.18 -4.45 0.65
N ALA A 41 -2.39 -4.92 0.34
CA ALA A 41 -2.60 -6.23 -0.27
C ALA A 41 -1.96 -6.29 -1.67
N GLU A 42 -2.16 -5.25 -2.50
CA GLU A 42 -1.50 -5.16 -3.81
C GLU A 42 0.02 -5.05 -3.67
N LEU A 43 0.52 -4.26 -2.72
CA LEU A 43 1.95 -4.15 -2.42
C LEU A 43 2.54 -5.51 -2.06
N ALA A 44 1.86 -6.28 -1.21
CA ALA A 44 2.29 -7.61 -0.80
C ALA A 44 2.33 -8.59 -1.97
N LEU A 45 1.41 -8.49 -2.93
CA LEU A 45 1.45 -9.28 -4.17
C LEU A 45 2.61 -8.88 -5.07
N VAL A 46 2.90 -7.58 -5.21
CA VAL A 46 4.02 -7.07 -6.02
C VAL A 46 5.37 -7.44 -5.41
N LEU A 47 5.47 -7.42 -4.08
CA LEU A 47 6.67 -7.76 -3.32
C LEU A 47 6.72 -9.25 -2.95
N ALA A 48 5.78 -10.08 -3.40
CA ALA A 48 5.73 -11.50 -3.06
C ALA A 48 7.04 -12.19 -3.51
N GLY A 49 7.74 -12.81 -2.56
CA GLY A 49 9.04 -13.44 -2.80
C GLY A 49 10.24 -12.50 -2.75
N SER A 50 10.05 -11.23 -2.36
CA SER A 50 11.14 -10.30 -2.04
C SER A 50 11.34 -10.18 -0.53
N ASP A 51 12.59 -10.02 -0.07
CA ASP A 51 12.95 -9.74 1.32
C ASP A 51 12.74 -8.26 1.73
N HIS A 52 11.83 -7.57 1.05
CA HIS A 52 11.63 -6.14 1.27
C HIS A 52 10.84 -5.90 2.57
N VAL A 53 11.33 -5.01 3.44
CA VAL A 53 10.69 -4.68 4.74
C VAL A 53 9.22 -4.25 4.61
N ALA A 54 8.86 -3.67 3.45
CA ALA A 54 7.50 -3.23 3.15
C ALA A 54 6.50 -4.40 3.00
N LEU A 55 6.98 -5.61 2.70
CA LEU A 55 6.15 -6.82 2.67
C LEU A 55 5.70 -7.20 4.08
N ALA A 56 6.62 -7.19 5.05
CA ALA A 56 6.30 -7.47 6.46
C ALA A 56 5.36 -6.40 7.04
N GLU A 57 5.61 -5.12 6.72
CA GLU A 57 4.72 -4.01 7.09
C GLU A 57 3.31 -4.19 6.52
N ALA A 58 3.20 -4.51 5.23
CA ALA A 58 1.92 -4.75 4.58
C ALA A 58 1.14 -5.91 5.23
N GLN A 59 1.81 -7.03 5.48
CA GLN A 59 1.20 -8.19 6.13
C GLN A 59 0.74 -7.87 7.56
N ALA A 60 1.57 -7.17 8.34
CA ALA A 60 1.22 -6.76 9.69
C ALA A 60 0.01 -5.81 9.70
N PHE A 61 -0.06 -4.86 8.76
CA PHE A 61 -1.19 -3.94 8.64
C PHE A 61 -2.48 -4.68 8.26
N ILE A 62 -2.43 -5.55 7.25
CA ILE A 62 -3.59 -6.34 6.81
C ILE A 62 -4.11 -7.24 7.95
N ALA A 63 -3.20 -7.86 8.71
CA ALA A 63 -3.56 -8.70 9.85
C ALA A 63 -4.23 -7.90 10.99
N ASN A 64 -3.86 -6.63 11.19
CA ASN A 64 -4.43 -5.75 12.21
C ASN A 64 -5.68 -4.98 11.75
N ALA A 65 -5.93 -4.93 10.43
CA ALA A 65 -7.09 -4.26 9.83
C ALA A 65 -8.33 -5.17 9.71
N ASN A 66 -8.22 -6.44 10.14
CA ASN A 66 -9.27 -7.46 10.13
C ASN A 66 -9.80 -7.70 11.55
#